data_AF-A0A9X8VCS9-F1
#
_entry.id   AF-A0A9X8VCS9-F1
#
_cell.length_a   1.000
_cell.length_b   1.000
_cell.length_c   1.000
_cell.angle_alpha   90.00
_cell.angle_beta   90.00
_cell.angle_gamma   90.00
#
_symmetry.space_group_name_H-M   'P 1'
#
loop_
_entity.id
_entity.type
_entity.pdbx_description
1 polymer ?
#
loop_
_entity_poly.entity_id
_entity_poly.type
_entity_poly.pdbx_seq_one_letter_code
_entity_poly.pdbx_strand_id
1 'polypeptide(L)' 'MIRYLIAVAFTLAIAALAACSAVSFTHANGTKGQSITNAEVQPDSTVVMKYPNGSACIDTNPGESQTCKGQ' A
#
# COMPACT_ATOMS: atom_id res chain seq x y z
N MET A 1 -28.41 29.45 0.34
CA MET A 1 -27.10 29.43 -0.35
C MET A 1 -25.96 28.92 0.54
N ILE A 2 -25.72 29.47 1.73
CA ILE A 2 -24.59 29.07 2.62
C ILE A 2 -24.55 27.58 2.99
N ARG A 3 -25.70 26.94 3.28
CA ARG A 3 -25.78 25.50 3.58
C ARG A 3 -25.30 24.60 2.43
N TYR A 4 -25.56 25.00 1.18
CA TYR A 4 -25.12 24.27 0.00
C TYR A 4 -23.61 24.41 -0.22
N LEU A 5 -23.05 25.60 0.03
CA LEU A 5 -21.61 25.85 -0.06
C LEU A 5 -20.83 25.02 0.97
N ILE A 6 -21.35 24.88 2.19
CA ILE A 6 -20.75 24.03 3.23
C ILE A 6 -20.77 22.56 2.82
N ALA A 7 -21.90 22.06 2.31
CA ALA A 7 -22.02 20.67 1.88
C ALA A 7 -21.03 20.32 0.75
N VAL A 8 -20.89 21.20 -0.25
CA VAL A 8 -19.95 21.02 -1.36
C VAL A 8 -18.51 21.01 -0.87
N ALA A 9 -18.13 21.95 0.01
CA ALA A 9 -16.79 22.00 0.58
C ALA A 9 -16.46 20.72 1.39
N PHE A 10 -17.43 20.19 2.13
CA PHE A 10 -17.25 18.97 2.90
C PHE A 10 -17.05 17.74 2.01
N THR A 11 -17.83 17.62 0.93
CA THR A 11 -17.69 16.51 -0.03
C THR A 11 -16.34 16.54 -0.75
N LEU A 12 -15.84 17.72 -1.11
CA LEU A 12 -14.52 17.90 -1.72
C LEU A 12 -13.39 17.50 -0.75
N ALA A 13 -13.50 17.86 0.53
CA ALA A 13 -12.52 17.48 1.54
C ALA A 13 -12.44 15.95 1.70
N ILE A 14 -13.58 15.25 1.78
CA ILE A 14 -13.61 13.79 1.95
C ILE A 14 -12.96 13.08 0.75
N ALA A 15 -13.23 13.53 -0.47
CA ALA A 15 -12.62 12.97 -1.68
C ALA A 15 -11.10 13.17 -1.71
N ALA A 16 -10.60 14.32 -1.25
CA ALA A 16 -9.17 14.58 -1.15
C ALA A 16 -8.48 13.67 -0.11
N LEU A 17 -9.12 13.41 1.04
CA LEU A 17 -8.57 12.54 2.07
C LEU A 17 -8.48 11.07 1.62
N ALA A 18 -9.44 10.58 0.82
CA ALA A 18 -9.44 9.21 0.31
C ALA A 18 -8.31 8.92 -0.69
N ALA A 19 -7.82 9.94 -1.40
CA ALA A 19 -6.69 9.79 -2.33
C ALA A 19 -5.33 9.70 -1.62
N CYS A 20 -5.23 10.21 -0.39
CA CYS A 20 -3.99 10.13 0.41
C CYS A 20 -3.85 8.82 1.19
N SER A 21 -4.92 8.03 1.31
CA SER A 21 -4.89 6.73 1.97
C SER A 21 -4.58 5.60 0.99
N ALA A 22 -3.70 5.79 0.00
CA ALA A 22 -3.17 4.68 -0.78
C ALA A 22 -2.60 3.64 0.19
N VAL A 23 -3.34 2.55 0.39
CA VAL A 23 -2.96 1.49 1.31
C VAL A 23 -1.98 0.60 0.56
N SER A 24 -0.68 0.80 0.80
CA SER A 24 0.33 -0.16 0.38
C SER A 24 0.10 -1.47 1.14
N PHE A 25 -0.35 -2.52 0.44
CA PHE A 25 -0.43 -3.85 1.03
C PHE A 25 0.99 -4.35 1.27
N THR A 26 1.35 -4.50 2.54
CA THR A 26 2.58 -5.15 2.96
C THR A 26 2.22 -6.51 3.53
N HIS A 27 2.67 -7.58 2.87
CA HIS A 27 2.59 -8.92 3.43
C HIS A 27 3.99 -9.36 3.84
N ALA A 28 4.15 -9.93 5.03
CA ALA A 28 5.43 -10.44 5.50
C ALA A 28 5.18 -11.69 6.36
N ASN A 29 5.72 -12.83 5.92
CA ASN A 29 5.60 -14.11 6.62
C ASN A 29 6.95 -14.58 7.21
N GLY A 30 7.84 -13.63 7.52
CA GLY A 30 9.14 -13.89 8.14
C GLY A 30 9.10 -13.80 9.67
N THR A 31 10.09 -14.39 10.35
CA THR A 31 10.24 -14.24 11.80
C THR A 31 10.94 -12.91 12.14
N LYS A 32 10.62 -12.32 13.29
CA LYS A 32 11.24 -11.06 13.75
C LYS A 32 12.76 -11.24 13.85
N GLY A 33 13.52 -10.31 13.25
CA GLY A 33 14.98 -10.31 13.27
C GLY A 33 15.63 -11.26 12.27
N GLN A 34 14.83 -11.90 11.39
CA GLN A 34 15.34 -12.76 10.34
C GLN A 34 16.05 -11.94 9.25
N SER A 35 17.23 -12.39 8.83
CA SER A 35 17.98 -11.76 7.75
C SER A 35 17.29 -11.96 6.40
N ILE A 36 17.31 -10.92 5.59
CA ILE A 36 16.90 -10.97 4.19
C ILE A 36 18.03 -11.65 3.40
N THR A 37 17.68 -12.65 2.60
CA THR A 37 18.63 -13.32 1.68
C THR A 37 18.63 -12.71 0.30
N ASN A 38 17.52 -12.09 -0.12
CA ASN A 38 17.40 -11.38 -1.38
C ASN A 38 16.34 -10.26 -1.29
N ALA A 39 16.57 -9.15 -1.98
CA ALA A 39 15.58 -8.11 -2.20
C ALA A 39 15.63 -7.67 -3.66
N GLU A 40 14.48 -7.65 -4.31
CA GLU A 40 14.38 -7.30 -5.73
C GLU A 40 13.21 -6.35 -5.95
N VAL A 41 13.45 -5.33 -6.79
CA VAL A 41 12.40 -4.43 -7.28
C VAL A 41 11.90 -4.98 -8.60
N GLN A 42 10.63 -5.34 -8.62
CA GLN A 42 9.97 -5.90 -9.79
C GLN A 42 9.51 -4.78 -10.74
N PRO A 43 9.32 -5.07 -12.05
CA PRO A 43 8.92 -4.07 -13.05
C PRO A 43 7.56 -3.40 -12.78
N ASP A 44 6.71 -4.02 -11.95
CA ASP A 44 5.39 -3.55 -11.56
C ASP A 44 5.42 -2.63 -10.33
N SER A 45 6.61 -2.17 -9.91
CA SER A 45 6.81 -1.35 -8.71
C SER A 45 6.50 -2.08 -7.39
N THR A 46 6.57 -3.41 -7.40
CA THR A 46 6.54 -4.24 -6.20
C THR A 46 7.96 -4.53 -5.73
N VAL A 47 8.21 -4.48 -4.41
CA VAL A 47 9.45 -4.94 -3.80
C VAL A 47 9.21 -6.31 -3.17
N VAL A 48 9.94 -7.32 -3.64
CA VAL A 48 9.88 -8.68 -3.10
C VAL A 48 11.14 -8.95 -2.30
N MET A 49 10.95 -9.29 -1.02
CA MET A 49 12.01 -9.69 -0.11
C MET A 49 11.88 -11.17 0.19
N LYS A 50 13.01 -11.90 0.13
CA LYS A 50 13.08 -13.30 0.55
C LYS A 50 13.85 -13.43 1.85
N TYR A 51 13.33 -14.29 2.71
CA TYR A 51 13.97 -14.79 3.91
C TYR A 51 14.26 -16.29 3.70
N PRO A 52 15.11 -16.92 4.53
CA PRO A 52 15.34 -18.36 4.44
C PRO A 52 14.05 -19.21 4.51
N ASN A 53 13.05 -18.76 5.26
CA ASN A 53 11.81 -19.52 5.53
C ASN A 53 10.53 -18.78 5.11
N GLY A 54 10.63 -17.77 4.23
CA GLY A 54 9.44 -17.01 3.85
C GLY A 54 9.76 -15.86 2.92
N SER A 55 8.75 -15.02 2.68
CA SER A 55 8.88 -13.83 1.85
C SER A 55 8.07 -12.68 2.42
N ALA A 56 8.40 -11.49 1.95
CA ALA A 56 7.60 -10.30 2.09
C ALA A 56 7.44 -9.61 0.75
N CYS A 57 6.31 -8.94 0.58
CA CYS A 57 5.91 -8.20 -0.61
C CYS A 57 5.46 -6.82 -0.16
N ILE A 58 6.03 -5.78 -0.77
CA ILE A 58 5.64 -4.39 -0.58
C ILE A 58 5.22 -3.84 -1.93
N ASP A 59 3.95 -3.49 -2.07
CA ASP A 59 3.46 -2.79 -3.25
C ASP A 59 3.60 -1.28 -3.05
N THR A 60 4.35 -0.63 -3.94
CA THR A 60 4.62 0.83 -3.88
C THR A 60 3.77 1.63 -4.87
N ASN A 61 2.82 0.97 -5.55
CA ASN A 61 1.97 1.63 -6.53
C ASN A 61 0.98 2.57 -5.82
N PRO A 62 0.79 3.82 -6.30
CA PRO A 62 -0.17 4.77 -5.72
C PRO A 62 -1.60 4.36 -6.09
N GLY A 63 -2.16 3.37 -5.39
CA GLY A 63 -3.50 2.83 -5.59
C GLY A 63 -3.78 1.61 -4.73
N GLU A 64 -5.00 1.06 -4.76
CA GLU A 64 -5.29 -0.21 -4.07
C GLU A 64 -4.52 -1.36 -4.73
N SER A 65 -3.47 -1.81 -4.05
CA SER A 65 -2.58 -2.86 -4.54
C SER A 65 -3.30 -4.21 -4.68
N GLN A 66 -3.02 -4.93 -5.77
CA GLN A 66 -3.56 -6.28 -6.03
C GLN A 66 -2.46 -7.35 -6.00
N THR A 67 -1.20 -6.99 -6.22
CA THR A 67 -0.10 -7.94 -6.38
C THR A 67 0.27 -8.64 -5.07
N CYS A 68 0.37 -7.89 -3.97
CA CYS A 68 0.63 -8.48 -2.65
C CYS A 68 -0.63 -9.02 -1.94
N LYS A 69 -1.84 -8.76 -2.49
CA LYS A 69 -3.15 -9.04 -1.85
C LYS A 69 -3.56 -10.53 -1.86
N GLY A 70 -2.70 -11.43 -2.35
CA GLY A 70 -2.96 -12.88 -2.41
C GLY A 70 -1.76 -13.75 -2.07
N GLN A 71 -0.70 -13.17 -1.50
CA GLN A 71 0.48 -13.87 -1.01
C GLN A 71 0.42 -14.03 0.51
#